data_AF-A0A813EWL0-F1
#
_entry.id   AF-A0A813EWL0-F1
#
_cell.length_a   1.000
_cell.length_b   1.000
_cell.length_c   1.000
_cell.angle_alpha   90.00
_cell.angle_beta   90.00
_cell.angle_gamma   90.00
#
_symmetry.space_group_name_H-M   'P 1'
#
loop_
_entity.id
_entity.type
_entity.pdbx_description
1 polymer ?
#
loop_
_entity_poly.entity_id
_entity_poly.type
_entity_poly.pdbx_seq_one_letter_code
_entity_poly.pdbx_strand_id
1 'polypeptide(L)'
;ASLPTVPAQTGTCVPLCASYPSRSQQCQVSKSYAASLIDTVQGGVWGDVVAQMAFCEGRPSTSCTGVPNCLLDENQACMASRQWVAGKLAAPMWQGGAGLGERCGLLGQLLSGEVVCSPRSQSDCEALNAVNASDLECGWDVARGTCGVPPSIAMQLLRRDYRDELGRVTLRRQRCSALRSQGDCTGSCQWDSAAASGACTLRQSEALLTVLDEDCPLRVILGQHSSCAEVTSNTTCGSKLRKDGLPECEWLGTACEASPSALEFDLLLIIGLAEPSVEKLTRTAHSMCSRLPISQCGIAGQTCAPALPPPSVAAWPSL
;
A
#
# COMPACT_ATOMS: atom_id res chain seq x y z
N ALA A 1 -12.88 -25.34 14.77
CA ALA A 1 -12.81 -26.20 13.58
C ALA A 1 -11.35 -26.52 13.32
N SER A 2 -11.00 -27.80 13.27
CA SER A 2 -9.65 -28.26 12.95
C SER A 2 -9.27 -27.78 11.55
N LEU A 3 -8.10 -27.15 11.41
CA LEU A 3 -7.59 -26.74 10.09
C LEU A 3 -7.40 -28.00 9.21
N PRO A 4 -7.77 -27.97 7.93
CA PRO A 4 -7.48 -29.07 7.03
C PRO A 4 -5.97 -29.19 6.83
N THR A 5 -5.38 -30.26 7.36
CA THR A 5 -3.99 -30.64 7.09
C THR A 5 -3.92 -31.14 5.66
N VAL A 6 -3.41 -30.33 4.74
CA VAL A 6 -3.10 -30.80 3.38
C VAL A 6 -1.77 -31.53 3.46
N PRO A 7 -1.72 -32.86 3.20
CA PRO A 7 -0.46 -33.58 3.21
C PRO A 7 0.47 -33.01 2.14
N ALA A 8 1.71 -32.72 2.53
CA ALA A 8 2.76 -32.31 1.61
C ALA A 8 2.90 -33.39 0.52
N GLN A 9 2.42 -33.09 -0.69
CA GLN A 9 2.82 -33.85 -1.86
C GLN A 9 4.33 -33.68 -2.03
N THR A 10 5.01 -34.70 -2.55
CA THR A 10 6.45 -34.92 -2.62
C THR A 10 7.28 -33.88 -3.39
N GLY A 11 6.76 -32.68 -3.61
CA GLY A 11 7.50 -31.47 -4.00
C GLY A 11 7.75 -30.55 -2.80
N THR A 12 8.65 -29.59 -2.96
CA THR A 12 8.92 -28.51 -1.99
C THR A 12 7.62 -27.80 -1.60
N CYS A 13 7.15 -28.05 -0.38
CA CYS A 13 5.99 -27.38 0.21
C CYS A 13 6.24 -25.86 0.28
N VAL A 14 5.45 -25.08 -0.46
CA VAL A 14 5.42 -23.61 -0.31
C VAL A 14 4.62 -23.31 0.96
N PRO A 15 5.17 -22.57 1.93
CA PRO A 15 4.44 -22.24 3.17
C PRO A 15 3.25 -21.34 2.83
N LEU A 16 2.06 -21.58 3.38
CA LEU A 16 0.92 -20.69 3.21
C LEU A 16 1.11 -19.38 3.98
N CYS A 17 1.65 -19.47 5.20
CA CYS A 17 1.79 -18.36 6.13
C CYS A 17 3.24 -18.15 6.56
N ALA A 18 3.67 -16.90 6.68
CA ALA A 18 5.00 -16.50 7.13
C ALA A 18 4.89 -15.42 8.23
N SER A 19 5.90 -15.33 9.10
CA SER A 19 6.03 -14.23 10.06
C SER A 19 6.90 -13.13 9.45
N TYR A 20 6.46 -11.88 9.59
CA TYR A 20 7.22 -10.70 9.21
C TYR A 20 7.34 -9.80 10.46
N PRO A 21 8.32 -10.08 11.34
CA PRO A 21 8.40 -9.46 12.67
C PRO A 21 8.52 -7.94 12.64
N SER A 22 9.03 -7.39 11.53
CA SER A 22 9.19 -5.95 11.32
C SER A 22 7.89 -5.23 10.93
N ARG A 23 6.81 -5.95 10.63
CA ARG A 23 5.57 -5.35 10.07
C ARG A 23 4.30 -5.72 10.80
N SER A 24 4.21 -6.92 11.37
CA SER A 24 3.01 -7.36 12.09
C SER A 24 3.39 -8.28 13.24
N GLN A 25 2.55 -8.27 14.28
CA GLN A 25 2.61 -9.30 15.33
C GLN A 25 1.75 -10.53 14.97
N GLN A 26 1.20 -10.57 13.76
CA GLN A 26 0.36 -11.65 13.24
C GLN A 26 1.05 -12.39 12.10
N CYS A 27 0.69 -13.66 11.88
CA CYS A 27 1.08 -14.37 10.66
C CYS A 27 0.42 -13.71 9.46
N GLN A 28 1.17 -13.56 8.38
CA GLN A 28 0.67 -13.07 7.10
C GLN A 28 0.75 -14.18 6.05
N VAL A 29 0.06 -13.99 4.94
CA VAL A 29 0.22 -14.84 3.77
C VAL A 29 1.68 -14.77 3.32
N SER A 30 2.29 -15.91 3.01
CA SER A 30 3.67 -15.91 2.55
C SER A 30 3.75 -15.24 1.18
N LYS A 31 4.79 -14.44 0.98
CA LYS A 31 5.03 -13.78 -0.31
C LYS A 31 5.30 -14.76 -1.44
N SER A 32 5.86 -15.93 -1.13
CA SER A 32 6.04 -17.01 -2.11
C SER A 32 4.71 -17.63 -2.54
N TYR A 33 3.76 -17.84 -1.63
CA TYR A 33 2.42 -18.29 -2.00
C TYR A 33 1.67 -17.21 -2.79
N ALA A 34 1.74 -15.95 -2.35
CA ALA A 34 1.16 -14.83 -3.08
C ALA A 34 1.71 -14.75 -4.52
N ALA A 35 3.03 -14.89 -4.69
CA ALA A 35 3.69 -14.93 -6.00
C ALA A 35 3.12 -16.04 -6.88
N SER A 36 3.08 -17.28 -6.37
CA SER A 36 2.55 -18.42 -7.12
C SER A 36 1.07 -18.23 -7.47
N LEU A 37 0.27 -17.66 -6.56
CA LEU A 37 -1.14 -17.39 -6.80
C LEU A 37 -1.33 -16.38 -7.94
N ILE A 38 -0.53 -15.32 -7.97
CA ILE A 38 -0.61 -14.29 -9.03
C ILE A 38 -0.09 -14.83 -10.37
N ASP A 39 0.87 -15.75 -10.35
CA ASP A 39 1.37 -16.41 -11.56
C ASP A 39 0.25 -17.17 -12.29
N THR A 40 -0.75 -17.69 -11.56
CA THR A 40 -1.89 -18.40 -12.17
C THR A 40 -2.80 -17.54 -13.05
N VAL A 41 -2.76 -16.23 -12.91
CA VAL A 41 -3.58 -15.29 -13.69
C VAL A 41 -2.79 -14.55 -14.76
N GLN A 42 -1.57 -15.03 -15.07
CA GLN A 42 -0.71 -14.50 -16.11
C GLN A 42 -0.58 -12.98 -16.08
N GLY A 43 -0.12 -12.46 -14.94
CA GLY A 43 0.65 -11.23 -14.93
C GLY A 43 -0.15 -9.94 -15.10
N GLY A 44 0.12 -9.03 -14.19
CA GLY A 44 -0.02 -7.60 -14.36
C GLY A 44 1.13 -6.95 -13.61
N VAL A 45 1.03 -5.65 -13.40
CA VAL A 45 2.02 -4.87 -12.63
C VAL A 45 2.28 -5.49 -11.25
N TRP A 46 1.24 -6.05 -10.64
CA TRP A 46 1.35 -6.74 -9.37
C TRP A 46 2.08 -8.07 -9.44
N GLY A 47 1.87 -8.84 -10.52
CA GLY A 47 2.62 -10.07 -10.77
C GLY A 47 4.11 -9.77 -10.85
N ASP A 48 4.48 -8.71 -11.58
CA ASP A 48 5.87 -8.25 -11.63
C ASP A 48 6.38 -7.87 -10.23
N VAL A 49 5.59 -7.09 -9.47
CA VAL A 49 5.98 -6.62 -8.14
C VAL A 49 6.19 -7.78 -7.17
N VAL A 50 5.24 -8.72 -7.11
CA VAL A 50 5.33 -9.85 -6.18
C VAL A 50 6.41 -10.85 -6.62
N ALA A 51 6.58 -11.09 -7.92
CA ALA A 51 7.69 -11.89 -8.43
C ALA A 51 9.04 -11.27 -8.06
N GLN A 52 9.19 -9.95 -8.21
CA GLN A 52 10.41 -9.24 -7.80
C GLN A 52 10.61 -9.29 -6.28
N MET A 53 9.56 -9.14 -5.47
CA MET A 53 9.64 -9.26 -4.02
C MET A 53 10.11 -10.66 -3.60
N ALA A 54 9.50 -11.72 -4.13
CA ALA A 54 9.89 -13.09 -3.87
C ALA A 54 11.33 -13.37 -4.34
N PHE A 55 11.72 -12.84 -5.50
CA PHE A 55 13.08 -12.96 -6.02
C PHE A 55 14.13 -12.29 -5.14
N CYS A 56 13.85 -11.08 -4.62
CA CYS A 56 14.77 -10.41 -3.70
C CYS A 56 14.84 -11.12 -2.35
N GLU A 57 13.70 -11.55 -1.78
CA GLU A 57 13.67 -12.22 -0.47
C GLU A 57 14.33 -13.60 -0.47
N GLY A 58 14.30 -14.30 -1.61
CA GLY A 58 15.00 -15.57 -1.76
C GLY A 58 16.53 -15.46 -1.75
N ARG A 59 17.08 -14.23 -1.70
CA ARG A 59 18.52 -13.99 -1.77
C ARG A 59 19.14 -13.71 -0.39
N PRO A 60 20.34 -14.24 -0.11
CA PRO A 60 21.09 -13.84 1.06
C PRO A 60 21.53 -12.37 0.94
N SER A 61 21.63 -11.69 2.08
CA SER A 61 21.98 -10.26 2.20
C SER A 61 23.28 -9.91 1.46
N THR A 62 24.28 -10.79 1.53
CA THR A 62 25.58 -10.64 0.86
C THR A 62 25.51 -10.59 -0.67
N SER A 63 24.41 -11.08 -1.25
CA SER A 63 24.18 -11.13 -2.69
C SER A 63 23.10 -10.16 -3.18
N CYS A 64 22.58 -9.30 -2.29
CA CYS A 64 21.52 -8.35 -2.63
C CYS A 64 22.05 -7.14 -3.41
N THR A 65 23.26 -6.69 -3.08
CA THR A 65 23.90 -5.53 -3.69
C THR A 65 24.19 -5.76 -5.17
N GLY A 66 23.78 -4.82 -6.03
CA GLY A 66 23.97 -4.91 -7.48
C GLY A 66 22.92 -5.76 -8.21
N VAL A 67 21.96 -6.34 -7.48
CA VAL A 67 20.82 -7.02 -8.09
C VAL A 67 19.78 -5.97 -8.51
N PRO A 68 19.32 -5.99 -9.77
CA PRO A 68 18.31 -5.05 -10.25
C PRO A 68 17.06 -5.07 -9.37
N ASN A 69 16.58 -3.88 -9.01
CA ASN A 69 15.34 -3.66 -8.24
C ASN A 69 15.30 -4.35 -6.87
N CYS A 70 16.45 -4.72 -6.31
CA CYS A 70 16.57 -5.18 -4.92
C CYS A 70 17.41 -4.19 -4.10
N LEU A 71 17.11 -4.08 -2.81
CA LEU A 71 17.88 -3.31 -1.83
C LEU A 71 17.90 -4.02 -0.47
N LEU A 72 18.90 -3.71 0.33
CA LEU A 72 18.95 -4.12 1.73
C LEU A 72 18.11 -3.17 2.57
N ASP A 73 17.25 -3.73 3.42
CA ASP A 73 16.53 -2.94 4.42
C ASP A 73 17.40 -2.67 5.66
N GLU A 74 16.83 -1.97 6.64
CA GLU A 74 17.48 -1.64 7.91
C GLU A 74 17.91 -2.90 8.70
N ASN A 75 17.23 -4.04 8.48
CA ASN A 75 17.54 -5.32 9.11
C ASN A 75 18.51 -6.18 8.28
N GLN A 76 19.13 -5.61 7.24
CA GLN A 76 19.98 -6.32 6.28
C GLN A 76 19.24 -7.44 5.53
N ALA A 77 17.91 -7.41 5.45
CA ALA A 77 17.14 -8.32 4.62
C ALA A 77 17.07 -7.80 3.18
N CYS A 78 17.22 -8.68 2.21
CA CYS A 78 17.07 -8.31 0.81
C CYS A 78 15.59 -8.19 0.45
N MET A 79 15.17 -7.04 -0.07
CA MET A 79 13.79 -6.77 -0.47
C MET A 79 13.72 -6.02 -1.79
N ALA A 80 12.55 -6.03 -2.44
CA ALA A 80 12.33 -5.24 -3.64
C ALA A 80 12.48 -3.74 -3.35
N SER A 81 13.06 -3.01 -4.30
CA SER A 81 13.22 -1.57 -4.21
C SER A 81 11.86 -0.89 -4.17
N ARG A 82 11.59 -0.15 -3.09
CA ARG A 82 10.36 0.64 -2.93
C ARG A 82 10.19 1.64 -4.08
N GLN A 83 11.29 2.17 -4.59
CA GLN A 83 11.30 3.14 -5.69
C GLN A 83 10.87 2.47 -7.00
N TRP A 84 11.37 1.26 -7.26
CA TRP A 84 10.95 0.48 -8.42
C TRP A 84 9.47 0.09 -8.31
N VAL A 85 8.99 -0.33 -7.13
CA VAL A 85 7.57 -0.64 -6.90
C VAL A 85 6.70 0.61 -7.12
N ALA A 86 7.08 1.75 -6.56
CA ALA A 86 6.40 3.01 -6.80
C ALA A 86 6.40 3.39 -8.29
N GLY A 87 7.49 3.13 -9.00
CA GLY A 87 7.61 3.32 -10.45
C GLY A 87 6.64 2.46 -11.24
N LYS A 88 6.55 1.17 -10.89
CA LYS A 88 5.57 0.26 -11.45
C LYS A 88 4.14 0.71 -11.19
N LEU A 89 3.83 1.21 -10.00
CA LEU A 89 2.51 1.72 -9.67
C LEU A 89 2.15 3.02 -10.42
N ALA A 90 3.11 3.93 -10.55
CA ALA A 90 2.92 5.22 -11.19
C ALA A 90 2.83 5.12 -12.72
N ALA A 91 3.66 4.28 -13.32
CA ALA A 91 3.84 4.23 -14.77
C ALA A 91 2.53 3.88 -15.50
N PRO A 92 2.31 4.41 -16.71
CA PRO A 92 1.12 4.10 -17.51
C PRO A 92 1.01 2.61 -17.85
N MET A 93 -0.21 2.13 -18.08
CA MET A 93 -0.49 0.72 -18.41
C MET A 93 0.26 0.25 -19.66
N TRP A 94 0.39 1.11 -20.68
CA TRP A 94 1.12 0.80 -21.92
C TRP A 94 2.63 0.65 -21.73
N GLN A 95 3.20 1.10 -20.60
CA GLN A 95 4.59 0.85 -20.20
C GLN A 95 4.73 -0.34 -19.23
N GLY A 96 3.65 -1.09 -18.99
CA GLY A 96 3.62 -2.16 -17.99
C GLY A 96 3.60 -1.64 -16.55
N GLY A 97 2.97 -0.49 -16.30
CA GLY A 97 2.68 0.07 -14.98
C GLY A 97 1.19 0.10 -14.63
N ALA A 98 0.82 0.50 -13.40
CA ALA A 98 -0.57 0.42 -12.92
C ALA A 98 -1.43 1.64 -13.28
N GLY A 99 -0.83 2.66 -13.90
CA GLY A 99 -1.51 3.88 -14.32
C GLY A 99 -2.00 4.75 -13.15
N LEU A 100 -1.54 4.52 -11.91
CA LEU A 100 -1.95 5.37 -10.79
C LEU A 100 -1.43 6.80 -10.95
N GLY A 101 -0.35 6.99 -11.70
CA GLY A 101 0.21 8.31 -11.99
C GLY A 101 -0.78 9.26 -12.67
N GLU A 102 -1.48 8.75 -13.69
CA GLU A 102 -2.44 9.55 -14.46
C GLU A 102 -3.82 9.58 -13.80
N ARG A 103 -4.20 8.51 -13.09
CA ARG A 103 -5.56 8.35 -12.54
C ARG A 103 -5.76 9.01 -11.17
N CYS A 104 -4.68 9.37 -10.47
CA CYS A 104 -4.75 9.86 -9.09
C CYS A 104 -4.49 11.35 -8.92
N GLY A 105 -4.72 12.14 -9.96
CA GLY A 105 -4.56 13.60 -9.94
C GLY A 105 -3.21 14.01 -9.34
N LEU A 106 -3.22 14.94 -8.38
CA LEU A 106 -1.99 15.44 -7.76
C LEU A 106 -1.16 14.31 -7.15
N LEU A 107 -1.79 13.37 -6.45
CA LEU A 107 -1.05 12.27 -5.81
C LEU A 107 -0.38 11.39 -6.85
N GLY A 108 -1.07 11.12 -7.96
CA GLY A 108 -0.49 10.38 -9.09
C GLY A 108 0.67 11.13 -9.74
N GLN A 109 0.54 12.44 -9.94
CA GLN A 109 1.61 13.28 -10.48
C GLN A 109 2.82 13.35 -9.56
N LEU A 110 2.61 13.48 -8.24
CA LEU A 110 3.68 13.42 -7.25
C LEU A 110 4.35 12.05 -7.22
N LEU A 111 3.58 10.97 -7.24
CA LEU A 111 4.11 9.60 -7.29
C LEU A 111 4.98 9.39 -8.54
N SER A 112 4.51 9.87 -9.70
CA SER A 112 5.25 9.81 -10.96
C SER A 112 6.52 10.66 -10.92
N GLY A 113 6.44 11.87 -10.36
CA GLY A 113 7.59 12.75 -10.16
C GLY A 113 8.64 12.13 -9.24
N GLU A 114 8.22 11.55 -8.11
CA GLU A 114 9.11 10.86 -7.17
C GLU A 114 9.89 9.74 -7.85
N VAL A 115 9.25 8.99 -8.74
CA VAL A 115 9.90 7.92 -9.51
C VAL A 115 10.98 8.45 -10.45
N VAL A 116 10.77 9.63 -11.05
CA VAL A 116 11.75 10.30 -11.92
C VAL A 116 12.91 10.87 -11.11
N CYS A 117 12.65 11.34 -9.90
CA CYS A 117 13.66 11.96 -9.03
C CYS A 117 14.51 10.93 -8.28
N SER A 118 13.90 9.85 -7.76
CA SER A 118 14.53 8.94 -6.80
C SER A 118 15.78 8.15 -7.23
N PRO A 119 15.99 7.75 -8.50
CA PRO A 119 17.17 6.97 -8.87
C PRO A 119 18.47 7.78 -8.91
N ARG A 120 18.44 9.07 -8.49
CA ARG A 120 19.54 10.01 -8.66
C ARG A 120 20.39 10.13 -7.40
N SER A 121 21.70 10.26 -7.60
CA SER A 121 22.62 10.60 -6.51
C SER A 121 22.36 12.01 -5.99
N GLN A 122 22.89 12.34 -4.81
CA GLN A 122 22.78 13.70 -4.26
C GLN A 122 23.29 14.76 -5.25
N SER A 123 24.47 14.54 -5.84
CA SER A 123 25.05 15.47 -6.81
C SER A 123 24.21 15.62 -8.08
N ASP A 124 23.62 14.52 -8.57
CA ASP A 124 22.76 14.57 -9.76
C ASP A 124 21.43 15.26 -9.48
N CYS A 125 20.90 15.09 -8.26
CA CYS A 125 19.67 15.72 -7.81
C CYS A 125 19.85 17.24 -7.64
N GLU A 126 20.94 17.65 -7.01
CA GLU A 126 21.29 19.06 -6.82
C GLU A 126 21.57 19.77 -8.15
N ALA A 127 22.17 19.09 -9.13
CA ALA A 127 22.45 19.64 -10.46
C ALA A 127 21.18 19.91 -11.29
N LEU A 128 20.09 19.14 -11.11
CA LEU A 128 18.85 19.30 -11.87
C LEU A 128 18.06 20.55 -11.50
N ASN A 129 18.10 20.96 -10.22
CA ASN A 129 17.47 22.19 -9.76
C ASN A 129 18.05 23.44 -10.47
N ALA A 130 19.24 23.33 -11.07
CA ALA A 130 19.90 24.45 -11.72
C ALA A 130 19.57 24.60 -13.23
N VAL A 131 18.98 23.57 -13.87
CA VAL A 131 19.00 23.47 -15.35
C VAL A 131 17.63 23.55 -16.02
N ASN A 132 16.54 23.06 -15.40
CA ASN A 132 15.25 22.97 -16.10
C ASN A 132 14.10 23.55 -15.27
N ALA A 133 13.50 24.63 -15.78
CA ALA A 133 12.17 25.11 -15.43
C ALA A 133 11.07 24.19 -16.01
N SER A 134 11.23 22.87 -15.87
CA SER A 134 10.14 21.92 -16.12
C SER A 134 9.27 21.82 -14.87
N ASP A 135 7.99 21.55 -15.04
CA ASP A 135 6.93 21.58 -14.02
C ASP A 135 7.12 20.65 -12.78
N LEU A 136 8.16 19.83 -12.74
CA LEU A 136 8.53 18.97 -11.62
C LEU A 136 10.04 19.09 -11.36
N GLU A 137 10.42 19.94 -10.42
CA GLU A 137 11.81 20.04 -9.93
C GLU A 137 12.08 18.92 -8.92
N CYS A 138 13.25 18.28 -9.01
CA CYS A 138 13.69 17.24 -8.08
C CYS A 138 14.61 17.85 -7.02
N GLY A 139 14.27 17.70 -5.74
CA GLY A 139 15.09 18.18 -4.62
C GLY A 139 15.70 17.04 -3.81
N TRP A 140 16.90 17.27 -3.30
CA TRP A 140 17.52 16.35 -2.35
C TRP A 140 16.90 16.54 -0.96
N ASP A 141 16.28 15.49 -0.44
CA ASP A 141 15.77 15.47 0.93
C ASP A 141 16.86 14.95 1.87
N VAL A 142 17.48 15.85 2.62
CA VAL A 142 18.56 15.52 3.57
C VAL A 142 18.08 14.59 4.68
N ALA A 143 16.81 14.71 5.11
CA ALA A 143 16.27 13.90 6.19
C ALA A 143 16.00 12.45 5.74
N ARG A 144 15.51 12.27 4.51
CA ARG A 144 15.27 10.95 3.92
C ARG A 144 16.49 10.35 3.22
N GLY A 145 17.50 11.17 2.91
CA GLY A 145 18.69 10.76 2.15
C GLY A 145 18.35 10.34 0.73
N THR A 146 17.33 10.96 0.13
CA THR A 146 16.79 10.59 -1.19
C THR A 146 16.49 11.81 -2.03
N CYS A 147 16.66 11.70 -3.35
CA CYS A 147 16.14 12.66 -4.29
C CYS A 147 14.63 12.45 -4.47
N GLY A 148 13.83 13.51 -4.42
CA GLY A 148 12.37 13.42 -4.51
C GLY A 148 11.74 14.72 -4.96
N VAL A 149 10.40 14.79 -4.93
CA VAL A 149 9.67 16.01 -5.27
C VAL A 149 9.60 16.90 -4.01
N PRO A 150 10.10 18.15 -4.07
CA PRO A 150 10.03 19.05 -2.92
C PRO A 150 8.58 19.35 -2.52
N PRO A 151 8.29 19.53 -1.21
CA PRO A 151 6.96 19.94 -0.75
C PRO A 151 6.48 21.27 -1.37
N SER A 152 7.42 22.18 -1.72
CA SER A 152 7.12 23.43 -2.41
C SER A 152 6.49 23.19 -3.79
N ILE A 153 6.94 22.18 -4.52
CA ILE A 153 6.39 21.80 -5.83
C ILE A 153 4.98 21.24 -5.68
N ALA A 154 4.72 20.40 -4.68
CA ALA A 154 3.37 19.92 -4.38
C ALA A 154 2.39 21.10 -4.13
N MET A 155 2.83 22.12 -3.39
CA MET A 155 2.05 23.33 -3.15
C MET A 155 1.87 24.21 -4.40
N GLN A 156 2.86 24.26 -5.28
CA GLN A 156 2.74 24.97 -6.56
C GLN A 156 1.74 24.28 -7.48
N LEU A 157 1.83 22.95 -7.63
CA LEU A 157 0.88 22.14 -8.40
C LEU A 157 -0.54 22.29 -7.86
N LEU A 158 -0.72 22.22 -6.53
CA LEU A 158 -2.02 22.50 -5.88
C LEU A 158 -2.59 23.86 -6.25
N ARG A 159 -1.74 24.88 -6.31
CA ARG A 159 -2.16 26.26 -6.60
C ARG A 159 -2.31 26.55 -8.08
N ARG A 160 -1.75 25.73 -8.97
CA ARG A 160 -1.77 25.97 -10.42
C ARG A 160 -2.79 25.06 -11.10
N ASP A 161 -2.61 23.76 -10.92
CA ASP A 161 -3.28 22.72 -11.70
C ASP A 161 -4.43 22.05 -10.93
N TYR A 162 -4.39 22.09 -9.58
CA TYR A 162 -5.41 21.46 -8.71
C TYR A 162 -6.15 22.47 -7.82
N ARG A 163 -6.49 23.64 -8.39
CA ARG A 163 -7.18 24.73 -7.66
C ARG A 163 -8.57 24.33 -7.19
N ASP A 164 -9.27 23.52 -7.99
CA ASP A 164 -10.63 23.10 -7.68
C ASP A 164 -10.64 22.12 -6.51
N GLU A 165 -9.66 21.22 -6.42
CA GLU A 165 -9.41 20.31 -5.30
C GLU A 165 -9.11 21.12 -4.03
N LEU A 166 -8.25 22.14 -4.14
CA LEU A 166 -7.95 23.04 -3.03
C LEU A 166 -9.19 23.84 -2.58
N GLY A 167 -10.03 24.27 -3.53
CA GLY A 167 -11.32 24.90 -3.28
C GLY A 167 -12.27 23.95 -2.53
N ARG A 168 -12.37 22.69 -2.98
CA ARG A 168 -13.16 21.64 -2.33
C ARG A 168 -12.70 21.38 -0.89
N VAL A 169 -11.39 21.27 -0.65
CA VAL A 169 -10.82 21.12 0.70
C VAL A 169 -11.16 22.33 1.57
N THR A 170 -11.03 23.54 1.02
CA THR A 170 -11.31 24.78 1.76
C THR A 170 -12.79 24.86 2.16
N LEU A 171 -13.71 24.55 1.26
CA LEU A 171 -15.14 24.49 1.54
C LEU A 171 -15.47 23.46 2.62
N ARG A 172 -14.86 22.27 2.57
CA ARG A 172 -15.05 21.24 3.61
C ARG A 172 -14.51 21.68 4.97
N ARG A 173 -13.33 22.32 5.00
CA ARG A 173 -12.77 22.91 6.23
C ARG A 173 -13.71 23.96 6.82
N GLN A 174 -14.24 24.86 5.99
CA GLN A 174 -15.21 25.87 6.43
C GLN A 174 -16.46 25.22 7.03
N ARG A 175 -17.02 24.19 6.38
CA ARG A 175 -18.17 23.44 6.91
C ARG A 175 -17.88 22.81 8.26
N CYS A 176 -16.74 22.13 8.42
CA CYS A 176 -16.35 21.58 9.73
C CYS A 176 -16.19 22.67 10.78
N SER A 177 -15.51 23.78 10.46
CA SER A 177 -15.28 24.89 11.40
C SER A 177 -16.57 25.62 11.81
N ALA A 178 -17.64 25.52 11.02
CA ALA A 178 -18.93 26.09 11.37
C ALA A 178 -19.67 25.27 12.44
N LEU A 179 -19.28 24.01 12.67
CA LEU A 179 -19.84 23.15 13.70
C LEU A 179 -19.27 23.55 15.06
N ARG A 180 -20.16 23.98 15.97
CA ARG A 180 -19.77 24.54 17.27
C ARG A 180 -19.89 23.56 18.44
N SER A 181 -20.42 22.36 18.20
CA SER A 181 -20.61 21.36 19.25
C SER A 181 -19.86 20.08 18.91
N GLN A 182 -19.38 19.39 19.94
CA GLN A 182 -18.74 18.09 19.79
C GLN A 182 -19.71 17.04 19.22
N GLY A 183 -21.00 17.11 19.57
CA GLY A 183 -22.02 16.17 19.10
C GLY A 183 -22.30 16.29 17.60
N ASP A 184 -22.20 17.51 17.04
CA ASP A 184 -22.39 17.74 15.61
C ASP A 184 -21.11 17.42 14.81
N CYS A 185 -19.95 17.42 15.47
CA CYS A 185 -18.65 17.21 14.84
C CYS A 185 -18.37 15.73 14.55
N THR A 186 -19.01 15.22 13.51
CA THR A 186 -18.96 13.80 13.11
C THR A 186 -18.62 13.62 11.63
N GLY A 187 -18.45 12.37 11.19
CA GLY A 187 -18.18 12.03 9.80
C GLY A 187 -16.81 12.55 9.35
N SER A 188 -16.78 13.44 8.35
CA SER A 188 -15.53 13.98 7.81
C SER A 188 -14.80 14.94 8.76
N CYS A 189 -15.45 15.34 9.85
CA CYS A 189 -14.90 16.30 10.80
C CYS A 189 -14.44 15.61 12.10
N GLN A 190 -13.50 16.23 12.80
CA GLN A 190 -12.98 15.77 14.08
C GLN A 190 -12.96 16.91 15.09
N TRP A 191 -13.43 16.62 16.30
CA TRP A 191 -13.36 17.55 17.42
C TRP A 191 -11.95 17.56 18.00
N ASP A 192 -11.30 18.72 17.94
CA ASP A 192 -10.03 18.98 18.58
C ASP A 192 -10.29 19.56 19.97
N SER A 193 -10.13 18.71 21.00
CA SER A 193 -10.26 19.11 22.40
C SER A 193 -9.02 19.85 22.93
N ALA A 194 -7.89 19.83 22.22
CA ALA A 194 -6.69 20.54 22.60
C ALA A 194 -6.74 22.02 22.20
N ALA A 195 -7.58 22.38 21.24
CA ALA A 195 -7.89 23.77 20.92
C ALA A 195 -8.58 24.46 22.11
N ALA A 196 -8.18 25.70 22.43
CA ALA A 196 -8.58 26.42 23.65
C ALA A 196 -10.09 26.58 23.91
N SER A 197 -10.93 26.39 22.90
CA SER A 197 -12.40 26.44 22.99
C SER A 197 -13.09 25.13 22.57
N GLY A 198 -12.34 24.09 22.23
CA GLY A 198 -12.80 23.01 21.37
C GLY A 198 -13.11 23.52 19.96
N ALA A 199 -12.60 22.85 18.94
CA ALA A 199 -12.88 23.24 17.56
C ALA A 199 -13.15 22.01 16.70
N CYS A 200 -14.14 22.10 15.82
CA CYS A 200 -14.38 21.08 14.83
C CYS A 200 -13.54 21.36 13.59
N THR A 201 -12.69 20.42 13.21
CA THR A 201 -11.75 20.55 12.09
C THR A 201 -11.95 19.44 11.05
N LEU A 202 -11.52 19.66 9.82
CA LEU A 202 -11.55 18.61 8.80
C LEU A 202 -10.47 17.57 9.10
N ARG A 203 -10.82 16.29 9.07
CA ARG A 203 -9.86 15.19 9.23
C ARG A 203 -8.80 15.23 8.13
N GLN A 204 -7.56 14.88 8.47
CA GLN A 204 -6.46 14.88 7.49
C GLN A 204 -6.68 13.87 6.36
N SER A 205 -7.20 12.68 6.69
CA SER A 205 -7.58 11.66 5.71
C SER A 205 -8.63 12.18 4.73
N GLU A 206 -9.64 12.89 5.20
CA GLU A 206 -10.69 13.49 4.37
C GLU A 206 -10.17 14.62 3.48
N ALA A 207 -9.24 15.43 4.01
CA ALA A 207 -8.55 16.43 3.21
C ALA A 207 -7.76 15.77 2.07
N LEU A 208 -7.04 14.68 2.35
CA LEU A 208 -6.32 13.91 1.34
C LEU A 208 -7.26 13.30 0.30
N LEU A 209 -8.32 12.62 0.72
CA LEU A 209 -9.32 12.02 -0.17
C LEU A 209 -9.99 13.05 -1.09
N THR A 210 -10.14 14.29 -0.63
CA THR A 210 -10.71 15.39 -1.43
C THR A 210 -9.76 15.86 -2.54
N VAL A 211 -8.45 15.68 -2.37
CA VAL A 211 -7.43 16.01 -3.38
C VAL A 211 -7.23 14.87 -4.38
N LEU A 212 -7.65 13.66 -4.03
CA LEU A 212 -7.68 12.55 -4.96
C LEU A 212 -8.85 12.70 -5.92
N ASP A 213 -8.56 12.47 -7.19
CA ASP A 213 -9.58 12.40 -8.22
C ASP A 213 -10.64 11.33 -7.86
N GLU A 214 -11.88 11.53 -8.30
CA GLU A 214 -12.97 10.57 -8.05
C GLU A 214 -12.67 9.21 -8.70
N ASP A 215 -11.94 9.21 -9.82
CA ASP A 215 -11.52 8.02 -10.55
C ASP A 215 -10.23 7.37 -10.02
N CYS A 216 -9.61 7.99 -9.00
CA CYS A 216 -8.39 7.50 -8.38
C CYS A 216 -8.68 6.23 -7.58
N PRO A 217 -8.09 5.07 -7.93
CA PRO A 217 -8.35 3.85 -7.19
C PRO A 217 -7.87 3.89 -5.73
N LEU A 218 -6.81 4.66 -5.44
CA LEU A 218 -6.32 4.83 -4.06
C LEU A 218 -7.35 5.51 -3.15
N ARG A 219 -8.31 6.26 -3.71
CA ARG A 219 -9.39 6.85 -2.94
C ARG A 219 -10.25 5.80 -2.25
N VAL A 220 -10.48 4.67 -2.90
CA VAL A 220 -11.24 3.54 -2.33
C VAL A 220 -10.45 2.93 -1.17
N ILE A 221 -9.16 2.64 -1.36
CA ILE A 221 -8.29 2.05 -0.32
C ILE A 221 -8.21 2.98 0.90
N LEU A 222 -7.85 4.25 0.68
CA LEU A 222 -7.67 5.22 1.76
C LEU A 222 -9.00 5.51 2.46
N GLY A 223 -10.11 5.51 1.74
CA GLY A 223 -11.45 5.67 2.31
C GLY A 223 -11.84 4.51 3.21
N GLN A 224 -11.65 3.27 2.75
CA GLN A 224 -12.00 2.06 3.51
C GLN A 224 -11.22 1.93 4.81
N HIS A 225 -9.96 2.36 4.83
CA HIS A 225 -9.08 2.22 6.00
C HIS A 225 -8.92 3.49 6.84
N SER A 226 -9.55 4.61 6.45
CA SER A 226 -9.44 5.90 7.15
C SER A 226 -9.84 5.83 8.64
N SER A 227 -10.73 4.88 9.00
CA SER A 227 -11.27 4.73 10.35
C SER A 227 -10.36 3.99 11.33
N CYS A 228 -9.24 3.42 10.86
CA CYS A 228 -8.32 2.68 11.73
C CYS A 228 -7.57 3.62 12.69
N ALA A 229 -7.09 4.77 12.20
CA ALA A 229 -6.33 5.73 13.00
C ALA A 229 -7.12 6.34 14.18
N GLU A 230 -8.44 6.24 14.15
CA GLU A 230 -9.32 6.75 15.22
C GLU A 230 -9.48 5.77 16.38
N VAL A 231 -9.08 4.52 16.19
CA VAL A 231 -9.25 3.48 17.21
C VAL A 231 -8.11 3.59 18.21
N THR A 232 -8.45 3.98 19.43
CA THR A 232 -7.48 4.21 20.52
C THR A 232 -7.28 2.99 21.42
N SER A 233 -7.94 1.86 21.13
CA SER A 233 -7.87 0.64 21.93
C SER A 233 -7.43 -0.55 21.10
N ASN A 234 -6.43 -1.29 21.58
CA ASN A 234 -5.93 -2.53 20.97
C ASN A 234 -7.06 -3.55 20.76
N THR A 235 -7.94 -3.74 21.75
CA THR A 235 -9.04 -4.71 21.65
C THR A 235 -10.08 -4.31 20.60
N THR A 236 -10.34 -3.01 20.46
CA THR A 236 -11.26 -2.51 19.42
C THR A 236 -10.60 -2.58 18.05
N CYS A 237 -9.30 -2.30 17.96
CA CYS A 237 -8.54 -2.37 16.72
C CYS A 237 -8.53 -3.79 16.16
N GLY A 238 -8.17 -4.79 16.99
CA GLY A 238 -8.13 -6.19 16.59
C GLY A 238 -9.50 -6.82 16.32
N SER A 239 -10.60 -6.18 16.71
CA SER A 239 -11.96 -6.66 16.41
C SER A 239 -12.59 -6.02 15.18
N LYS A 240 -11.94 -5.01 14.56
CA LYS A 240 -12.40 -4.45 13.28
C LYS A 240 -12.14 -5.44 12.16
N LEU A 241 -13.22 -6.08 11.71
CA LEU A 241 -13.24 -6.95 10.54
C LEU A 241 -14.06 -6.30 9.43
N ARG A 242 -13.59 -6.47 8.21
CA ARG A 242 -14.35 -6.17 7.00
C ARG A 242 -15.54 -7.11 6.83
N LYS A 243 -16.42 -6.78 5.89
CA LYS A 243 -17.56 -7.63 5.49
C LYS A 243 -17.14 -9.02 4.99
N ASP A 244 -15.95 -9.14 4.43
CA ASP A 244 -15.36 -10.40 3.95
C ASP A 244 -14.59 -11.16 5.05
N GLY A 245 -14.56 -10.64 6.28
CA GLY A 245 -13.92 -11.28 7.43
C GLY A 245 -12.41 -11.08 7.53
N LEU A 246 -11.80 -10.26 6.66
CA LEU A 246 -10.41 -9.85 6.80
C LEU A 246 -10.24 -8.80 7.92
N PRO A 247 -9.14 -8.81 8.69
CA PRO A 247 -8.82 -7.71 9.60
C PRO A 247 -8.73 -6.40 8.84
N GLU A 248 -9.55 -5.41 9.20
CA GLU A 248 -9.51 -4.09 8.57
C GLU A 248 -8.34 -3.27 9.11
N CYS A 249 -8.08 -3.42 10.41
CA CYS A 249 -7.07 -2.68 11.15
C CYS A 249 -6.19 -3.63 11.96
N GLU A 250 -4.96 -3.21 12.24
CA GLU A 250 -4.02 -3.92 13.11
C GLU A 250 -3.39 -2.94 14.11
N TRP A 251 -3.18 -3.40 15.34
CA TRP A 251 -2.53 -2.61 16.37
C TRP A 251 -1.02 -2.70 16.23
N LEU A 252 -0.37 -1.61 15.80
CA LEU A 252 1.06 -1.53 15.57
C LEU A 252 1.69 -0.56 16.58
N GLY A 253 2.49 -1.11 17.50
CA GLY A 253 3.12 -0.35 18.58
C GLY A 253 2.08 0.31 19.50
N THR A 254 1.85 1.61 19.31
CA THR A 254 0.96 2.44 20.13
C THR A 254 -0.29 2.93 19.40
N ALA A 255 -0.46 2.58 18.12
CA ALA A 255 -1.55 3.07 17.30
C ALA A 255 -2.28 1.93 16.58
N CYS A 256 -3.55 2.18 16.23
CA CYS A 256 -4.29 1.32 15.32
C CYS A 256 -4.08 1.82 13.88
N GLU A 257 -3.57 0.94 13.03
CA GLU A 257 -3.26 1.24 11.63
C GLU A 257 -4.08 0.33 10.71
N ALA A 258 -4.10 0.66 9.42
CA ALA A 258 -4.72 -0.20 8.41
C ALA A 258 -3.99 -1.54 8.35
N SER A 259 -4.72 -2.66 8.30
CA SER A 259 -4.08 -3.98 8.22
C SER A 259 -3.31 -4.08 6.90
N PRO A 260 -1.99 -4.38 6.93
CA PRO A 260 -1.19 -4.53 5.71
C PRO A 260 -1.76 -5.60 4.76
N SER A 261 -2.35 -6.67 5.33
CA SER A 261 -3.01 -7.74 4.57
C SER A 261 -4.26 -7.26 3.83
N ALA A 262 -5.09 -6.43 4.47
CA ALA A 262 -6.27 -5.88 3.81
C ALA A 262 -5.89 -4.85 2.73
N LEU A 263 -4.88 -4.01 3.00
CA LEU A 263 -4.35 -3.08 2.00
C LEU A 263 -3.80 -3.80 0.76
N GLU A 264 -3.05 -4.87 0.96
CA GLU A 264 -2.54 -5.72 -0.13
C GLU A 264 -3.71 -6.31 -0.93
N PHE A 265 -4.73 -6.82 -0.25
CA PHE A 265 -5.93 -7.37 -0.89
C PHE A 265 -6.73 -6.32 -1.69
N ASP A 266 -6.90 -5.11 -1.18
CA ASP A 266 -7.61 -4.07 -1.94
C ASP A 266 -6.79 -3.56 -3.11
N LEU A 267 -5.47 -3.45 -2.93
CA LEU A 267 -4.57 -3.07 -4.00
C LEU A 267 -4.63 -4.10 -5.15
N LEU A 268 -4.63 -5.40 -4.83
CA LEU A 268 -4.85 -6.50 -5.78
C LEU A 268 -6.12 -6.31 -6.60
N LEU A 269 -7.25 -6.06 -5.93
CA LEU A 269 -8.55 -5.86 -6.58
C LEU A 269 -8.53 -4.65 -7.52
N ILE A 270 -7.90 -3.57 -7.09
CA ILE A 270 -7.84 -2.30 -7.81
C ILE A 270 -7.00 -2.36 -9.08
N ILE A 271 -5.88 -3.08 -9.04
CA ILE A 271 -4.96 -3.18 -10.19
C ILE A 271 -5.33 -4.32 -11.15
N GLY A 272 -6.57 -4.80 -11.09
CA GLY A 272 -7.14 -5.65 -12.13
C GLY A 272 -7.05 -7.15 -11.87
N LEU A 273 -6.64 -7.59 -10.68
CA LEU A 273 -6.76 -9.01 -10.29
C LEU A 273 -8.18 -9.29 -9.76
N ALA A 274 -9.18 -8.97 -10.58
CA ALA A 274 -10.59 -9.23 -10.31
C ALA A 274 -11.03 -10.63 -10.77
N GLU A 275 -10.09 -11.58 -10.83
CA GLU A 275 -10.40 -12.98 -11.13
C GLU A 275 -10.99 -13.62 -9.86
N PRO A 276 -12.26 -14.09 -9.87
CA PRO A 276 -12.94 -14.56 -8.66
C PRO A 276 -12.22 -15.73 -7.97
N SER A 277 -11.49 -16.54 -8.74
CA SER A 277 -10.73 -17.68 -8.21
C SER A 277 -9.53 -17.23 -7.37
N VAL A 278 -8.76 -16.24 -7.84
CA VAL A 278 -7.66 -15.63 -7.09
C VAL A 278 -8.17 -14.89 -5.88
N GLU A 279 -9.22 -14.09 -6.04
CA GLU A 279 -9.81 -13.34 -4.94
C GLU A 279 -10.24 -14.26 -3.78
N LYS A 280 -10.91 -15.37 -4.11
CA LYS A 280 -11.32 -16.38 -3.11
C LYS A 280 -10.13 -17.04 -2.43
N LEU A 281 -9.08 -17.39 -3.18
CA LEU A 281 -7.87 -18.02 -2.64
C LEU A 281 -7.10 -17.07 -1.73
N THR A 282 -6.91 -15.82 -2.14
CA THR A 282 -6.26 -14.77 -1.34
C THR A 282 -7.03 -14.53 -0.04
N ARG A 283 -8.37 -14.37 -0.11
CA ARG A 283 -9.22 -14.20 1.09
C ARG A 283 -9.10 -15.38 2.04
N THR A 284 -9.15 -16.60 1.51
CA THR A 284 -9.01 -17.82 2.31
C THR A 284 -7.64 -17.88 2.99
N ALA A 285 -6.56 -17.57 2.26
CA ALA A 285 -5.21 -17.55 2.78
C ALA A 285 -5.03 -16.53 3.90
N HIS A 286 -5.46 -15.27 3.72
CA HIS A 286 -5.36 -14.26 4.78
C HIS A 286 -6.22 -14.62 6.00
N SER A 287 -7.43 -15.16 5.80
CA SER A 287 -8.28 -15.60 6.92
C SER A 287 -7.67 -16.76 7.71
N MET A 288 -6.95 -17.67 7.04
CA MET A 288 -6.22 -18.74 7.69
C MET A 288 -5.00 -18.20 8.46
N CYS A 289 -4.19 -17.37 7.81
CA CYS A 289 -2.96 -16.86 8.42
C CYS A 289 -3.24 -15.92 9.60
N SER A 290 -4.22 -15.01 9.51
CA SER A 290 -4.52 -14.08 10.62
C SER A 290 -4.99 -14.77 11.91
N ARG A 291 -5.45 -16.02 11.82
CA ARG A 291 -5.88 -16.82 12.99
C ARG A 291 -4.75 -17.64 13.62
N LEU A 292 -3.59 -17.74 12.96
CA LEU A 292 -2.46 -18.48 13.48
C LEU A 292 -1.68 -17.62 14.48
N PRO A 293 -1.33 -18.17 15.66
CA PRO A 293 -0.43 -17.49 16.57
C PRO A 293 0.95 -17.36 15.93
N ILE A 294 1.69 -16.29 16.25
CA ILE A 294 2.97 -15.99 15.58
C ILE A 294 4.00 -17.12 15.71
N SER A 295 3.95 -17.88 16.81
CA SER A 295 4.79 -19.06 17.06
C SER A 295 4.55 -20.21 16.10
N GLN A 296 3.44 -20.20 15.36
CA GLN A 296 3.07 -21.20 14.35
C GLN A 296 3.27 -20.71 12.91
N CYS A 297 3.71 -19.46 12.68
CA CYS A 297 4.00 -19.01 11.31
C CYS A 297 5.28 -19.67 10.79
N GLY A 298 5.29 -20.07 9.52
CA GLY A 298 6.51 -20.51 8.84
C GLY A 298 7.12 -21.84 9.34
N ILE A 299 6.46 -22.57 10.24
CA ILE A 299 6.88 -23.93 10.57
C ILE A 299 6.65 -24.83 9.34
N ALA A 300 7.73 -25.12 8.63
CA ALA A 300 7.75 -25.99 7.47
C ALA A 300 7.03 -27.32 7.79
N GLY A 301 5.94 -27.61 7.06
CA GLY A 301 5.17 -28.85 7.16
C GLY A 301 3.83 -28.76 7.89
N GLN A 302 3.49 -27.67 8.61
CA GLN A 302 2.19 -27.58 9.30
C GLN A 302 1.08 -26.87 8.47
N THR A 303 1.43 -25.99 7.54
CA THR A 303 0.47 -25.31 6.66
C THR A 303 1.07 -25.14 5.26
N CYS A 304 1.12 -26.23 4.51
CA CYS A 304 1.42 -26.14 3.09
C CYS A 304 0.30 -25.38 2.38
N ALA A 305 0.70 -24.53 1.43
CA ALA A 305 -0.22 -23.87 0.52
C ALA A 305 -1.12 -24.90 -0.18
N PRO A 306 -2.43 -24.63 -0.35
CA PRO A 306 -3.27 -25.45 -1.19
C PRO A 306 -2.74 -25.43 -2.63
N ALA A 307 -2.96 -26.52 -3.37
CA ALA A 307 -2.62 -26.56 -4.79
C ALA A 307 -3.39 -25.46 -5.51
N LEU A 308 -2.66 -24.66 -6.29
CA LEU A 308 -3.24 -23.58 -7.05
C LEU A 308 -3.93 -24.14 -8.31
N PRO A 309 -5.03 -23.52 -8.77
CA PRO A 309 -5.64 -23.89 -10.03
C PRO A 309 -4.63 -23.74 -11.17
N PRO A 310 -4.74 -24.54 -12.26
CA PRO A 310 -3.90 -24.32 -13.43
C PRO A 310 -4.12 -22.90 -13.96
N PRO A 311 -3.09 -22.28 -14.55
CA PRO A 311 -3.19 -20.91 -15.00
C PRO A 311 -4.36 -20.76 -15.97
N SER A 312 -5.32 -19.89 -15.63
CA SER A 312 -6.41 -19.58 -16.53
C SER A 312 -5.86 -18.70 -17.63
N VAL A 313 -5.96 -19.14 -18.88
CA VAL A 313 -5.76 -18.25 -20.05
C VAL A 313 -7.00 -17.35 -20.17
N ALA A 314 -7.26 -16.57 -19.13
CA ALA A 314 -8.26 -15.52 -19.19
C ALA A 314 -7.62 -14.40 -20.01
N ALA A 315 -8.14 -14.18 -21.22
CA ALA A 315 -7.77 -13.02 -22.01
C ALA A 315 -8.08 -11.79 -21.15
N TRP A 316 -7.03 -11.07 -20.72
CA TRP A 316 -7.20 -9.76 -20.12
C TRP A 316 -8.10 -8.95 -21.05
N PRO A 317 -9.24 -8.42 -20.60
CA PRO A 317 -10.03 -7.55 -21.44
C PRO A 317 -9.10 -6.42 -21.87
N SER A 318 -8.84 -6.36 -23.17
CA SER A 318 -8.12 -5.25 -23.78
C SER A 318 -9.01 -4.03 -23.53
N LEU A 319 -8.62 -3.19 -22.58
CA LEU A 319 -9.24 -1.89 -22.34
C LEU A 319 -8.65 -0.87 -23.32
#